data_AF-A0AAW0NW82-F1
#
_entry.id   AF-A0AAW0NW82-F1
#
_cell.length_a   1.000
_cell.length_b   1.000
_cell.length_c   1.000
_cell.angle_alpha   90.00
_cell.angle_beta   90.00
_cell.angle_gamma   90.00
#
_symmetry.space_group_name_H-M   'P 1'
#
loop_
_entity.id
_entity.type
_entity.pdbx_description
1 polymer ?
#
loop_
_entity_poly.entity_id
_entity_poly.type
_entity_poly.pdbx_seq_one_letter_code
_entity_poly.pdbx_strand_id
1 'polypeptide(L)'
;MAEAEKVSAHSAQRHLSPGSLPAQRHLSPAFSRAEAPVPGLSPRSEAPVPGAQSQTRPGAEPGLNQSQDQRTRTRTKTRSSRTRTRTRTMWLMVLLCSVAPLTAAPMSKHHSGAGRMWHITDLHLDPTFHLDPDPAHVCSSSKGAAALAPGPFGDYLCDAPYRLLLSALDTLGRMVKEDDFVIWTGDSPPHVPPAELSTDLVIQILANLTLTIQDKLPKVQVFPAVGNHDYWPQDQMPDSPNDIYSAAARLWSPWLQEGALQTFVKGGFYSQLLRPGLRIVSLNTILYYGPNAATLNSSDPAGQFQWLQGTLEGAERNQEQVYVIAHVPVGFLPFVRNTTAMRREHNERLSAMFVRFSHVIKGQFYGHTHRDSLMVLRDQSGPVAVLPEPDRSQLQQRAQWRLEYVLTEAFALKDLSPASLLSLASDLLPPSSKAFLTYFNHFNVEFNPRLSCEGRCKVDQVCAVLNVAQSGYERCLGLQGHG
;
A
#
# COMPACT_ATOMS: atom_id res chain seq x y z
N MET A 1 -15.04 -22.20 -4.81
CA MET A 1 -14.03 -21.63 -5.73
C MET A 1 -13.41 -20.44 -5.03
N ALA A 2 -12.16 -20.10 -5.33
CA ALA A 2 -11.47 -18.95 -4.76
C ALA A 2 -11.29 -17.88 -5.83
N GLU A 3 -11.41 -16.62 -5.43
CA GLU A 3 -11.31 -15.42 -6.27
C GLU A 3 -10.48 -14.37 -5.51
N ALA A 4 -9.87 -13.44 -6.23
CA ALA A 4 -9.12 -12.33 -5.65
C ALA A 4 -9.69 -11.01 -6.19
N GLU A 5 -9.95 -10.07 -5.28
CA GLU A 5 -10.43 -8.72 -5.56
C GLU A 5 -9.32 -7.73 -5.14
N LYS A 6 -8.89 -6.84 -6.03
CA LYS A 6 -7.98 -5.75 -5.65
C LYS A 6 -8.74 -4.44 -5.44
N VAL A 7 -8.47 -3.75 -4.34
CA VAL A 7 -9.12 -2.50 -3.97
C VAL A 7 -8.08 -1.38 -3.85
N SER A 8 -8.13 -0.44 -4.79
CA SER A 8 -7.12 0.61 -4.98
C SER A 8 -7.76 2.00 -4.98
N ALA A 9 -7.03 3.05 -4.60
CA ALA A 9 -7.60 4.39 -4.39
C ALA A 9 -7.34 5.33 -5.58
N HIS A 10 -8.28 5.30 -6.52
CA HIS A 10 -8.20 6.01 -7.79
C HIS A 10 -7.87 7.51 -7.69
N SER A 11 -6.81 7.94 -8.38
CA SER A 11 -6.66 9.34 -8.77
C SER A 11 -7.61 9.70 -9.91
N ALA A 12 -8.15 10.91 -9.89
CA ALA A 12 -8.76 11.53 -11.06
C ALA A 12 -7.87 12.69 -11.52
N GLN A 13 -6.96 12.41 -12.46
CA GLN A 13 -6.18 13.45 -13.13
C GLN A 13 -7.13 14.41 -13.85
N ARG A 14 -7.45 15.55 -13.23
CA ARG A 14 -8.04 16.68 -13.95
C ARG A 14 -6.94 17.24 -14.84
N HIS A 15 -7.04 17.00 -16.14
CA HIS A 15 -6.26 17.75 -17.12
C HIS A 15 -6.59 19.24 -16.99
N LEU A 16 -5.73 19.97 -16.26
CA LEU A 16 -5.71 21.41 -16.27
C LEU A 16 -5.12 21.86 -17.61
N SER A 17 -6.00 22.14 -18.57
CA SER A 17 -5.62 22.83 -19.80
C SER A 17 -4.88 24.12 -19.45
N PRO A 18 -3.77 24.46 -20.14
CA PRO A 18 -2.98 25.65 -19.83
C PRO A 18 -3.75 26.93 -20.19
N GLY A 19 -4.52 27.47 -19.24
CA GLY A 19 -5.28 28.70 -19.39
C GLY A 19 -6.04 29.13 -18.14
N SER A 20 -6.13 30.45 -17.93
CA SER A 20 -6.86 31.12 -16.84
C SER A 20 -6.42 30.83 -15.39
N LEU A 21 -5.34 31.49 -14.96
CA LEU A 21 -5.15 31.86 -13.55
C LEU A 21 -6.18 32.95 -13.16
N PRO A 22 -7.00 32.75 -12.10
CA PRO A 22 -7.71 33.85 -11.45
C PRO A 22 -6.72 34.64 -10.58
N ALA A 23 -6.80 35.98 -10.62
CA ALA A 23 -5.87 36.83 -9.87
C ALA A 23 -5.99 36.63 -8.35
N GLN A 24 -4.84 36.47 -7.69
CA GLN A 24 -4.75 36.48 -6.22
C GLN A 24 -5.21 37.83 -5.67
N ARG A 25 -5.99 37.80 -4.57
CA ARG A 25 -6.20 38.98 -3.72
C ARG A 25 -5.38 38.83 -2.45
N HIS A 26 -4.53 39.81 -2.17
CA HIS A 26 -3.77 39.86 -0.92
C HIS A 26 -4.70 39.94 0.31
N LEU A 27 -4.39 39.13 1.32
CA LEU A 27 -4.81 39.35 2.71
C LEU A 27 -3.56 39.19 3.58
N SER A 28 -3.11 40.29 4.19
CA SER A 28 -1.98 40.29 5.12
C SER A 28 -2.38 39.71 6.48
N PRO A 29 -1.47 39.10 7.24
CA PRO A 29 -1.79 38.43 8.50
C PRO A 29 -2.05 39.42 9.63
N ALA A 30 -2.99 39.07 10.52
CA ALA A 30 -3.20 39.74 11.80
C ALA A 30 -2.77 38.81 12.95
N PHE A 31 -1.73 39.19 13.68
CA PHE A 31 -1.32 38.53 14.93
C PHE A 31 -2.32 38.82 16.05
N SER A 32 -2.55 37.83 16.93
CA SER A 32 -2.72 38.06 18.38
C SER A 32 -2.47 36.78 19.16
N ARG A 33 -1.57 36.84 20.16
CA ARG A 33 -1.40 35.79 21.18
C ARG A 33 -2.54 35.89 22.19
N ALA A 34 -2.91 34.75 22.77
CA ALA A 34 -3.65 34.69 24.03
C ALA A 34 -3.12 33.50 24.85
N GLU A 35 -2.14 33.76 25.71
CA GLU A 35 -1.64 32.81 26.70
C GLU A 35 -2.29 33.14 28.06
N ALA A 36 -2.67 32.11 28.84
CA ALA A 36 -3.22 32.24 30.18
C ALA A 36 -2.55 31.21 31.13
N PRO A 37 -2.42 31.49 32.43
CA PRO A 37 -1.22 31.07 33.16
C PRO A 37 -1.37 29.81 34.04
N VAL A 38 -0.22 29.24 34.42
CA VAL A 38 -0.07 28.17 35.40
C VAL A 38 0.66 28.71 36.65
N PRO A 39 0.12 28.56 37.87
CA PRO A 39 0.88 28.69 39.12
C PRO A 39 1.54 27.35 39.51
N GLY A 40 2.66 27.29 40.23
CA GLY A 40 3.49 28.37 40.75
C GLY A 40 4.17 27.94 42.07
N LEU A 41 5.45 27.57 42.01
CA LEU A 41 6.26 27.21 43.19
C LEU A 41 7.69 27.79 43.11
N SER A 42 8.27 28.05 44.28
CA SER A 42 9.55 28.74 44.56
C SER A 42 9.81 28.62 46.08
N PRO A 43 10.92 29.10 46.70
CA PRO A 43 12.04 29.88 46.14
C PRO A 43 13.46 29.39 46.57
N ARG A 44 14.51 30.06 46.03
CA ARG A 44 15.78 30.52 46.68
C ARG A 44 16.95 30.57 45.67
N SER A 45 17.97 31.43 45.77
CA SER A 45 18.08 32.81 46.29
C SER A 45 19.54 33.30 46.12
N GLU A 46 19.80 34.41 45.41
CA GLU A 46 20.98 35.28 45.61
C GLU A 46 20.85 36.63 44.85
N ALA A 47 21.82 37.54 44.97
CA ALA A 47 21.63 39.00 44.84
C ALA A 47 22.70 39.73 43.93
N PRO A 48 22.85 41.08 43.88
CA PRO A 48 22.29 41.87 42.75
C PRO A 48 23.27 42.94 42.15
N VAL A 49 22.77 44.18 41.90
CA VAL A 49 23.45 45.45 41.46
C VAL A 49 23.75 45.59 39.91
N PRO A 50 23.88 46.80 39.30
CA PRO A 50 22.71 47.52 38.73
C PRO A 50 22.87 48.24 37.34
N GLY A 51 21.74 48.79 36.83
CA GLY A 51 21.69 50.01 35.95
C GLY A 51 21.38 49.79 34.45
N ALA A 52 20.79 50.73 33.69
CA ALA A 52 20.08 51.99 34.01
C ALA A 52 19.22 52.50 32.81
N GLN A 53 18.18 53.32 33.09
CA GLN A 53 17.58 54.47 32.34
C GLN A 53 17.54 54.55 30.78
N SER A 54 16.60 55.21 30.06
CA SER A 54 15.23 55.76 30.36
C SER A 54 14.60 56.45 29.10
N GLN A 55 13.25 56.60 29.04
CA GLN A 55 12.49 57.66 28.30
C GLN A 55 12.54 57.64 26.73
N THR A 56 11.65 58.24 25.89
CA THR A 56 10.38 59.03 26.04
C THR A 56 9.46 58.97 24.77
N ARG A 57 8.20 59.46 24.88
CA ARG A 57 7.22 59.81 23.79
C ARG A 57 7.39 61.31 23.35
N PRO A 58 6.48 62.06 22.63
CA PRO A 58 5.14 61.79 22.03
C PRO A 58 4.75 62.48 20.67
N GLY A 59 3.51 62.20 20.17
CA GLY A 59 2.70 63.08 19.28
C GLY A 59 2.66 62.73 17.77
N ALA A 60 1.62 63.05 16.98
CA ALA A 60 0.24 63.53 17.25
C ALA A 60 -0.69 63.31 16.01
N GLU A 61 -2.03 63.42 16.16
CA GLU A 61 -3.05 63.43 15.08
C GLU A 61 -3.53 64.88 14.75
N PRO A 62 -4.65 65.17 14.03
CA PRO A 62 -5.50 64.39 13.10
C PRO A 62 -5.83 65.13 11.76
N GLY A 63 -6.71 64.56 10.91
CA GLY A 63 -7.34 65.29 9.78
C GLY A 63 -8.51 64.54 9.09
N LEU A 64 -9.65 65.22 8.87
CA LEU A 64 -10.84 64.70 8.17
C LEU A 64 -11.05 65.36 6.80
N ASN A 65 -11.76 64.70 5.87
CA ASN A 65 -12.88 65.34 5.14
C ASN A 65 -13.80 64.36 4.37
N GLN A 66 -14.95 64.87 3.88
CA GLN A 66 -16.01 64.13 3.14
C GLN A 66 -16.40 64.82 1.82
N SER A 67 -16.79 64.04 0.79
CA SER A 67 -17.78 64.35 -0.30
C SER A 67 -17.74 63.22 -1.34
N GLN A 68 -18.79 62.49 -1.75
CA GLN A 68 -20.12 62.78 -2.35
C GLN A 68 -20.18 63.08 -3.87
N ASP A 69 -21.27 62.62 -4.49
CA ASP A 69 -21.84 62.98 -5.82
C ASP A 69 -21.18 62.51 -7.14
N GLN A 70 -21.89 62.33 -8.28
CA GLN A 70 -23.28 61.85 -8.56
C GLN A 70 -23.50 61.56 -10.09
N ARG A 71 -24.53 60.75 -10.46
CA ARG A 71 -25.26 60.73 -11.79
C ARG A 71 -24.50 60.24 -13.06
N THR A 72 -25.07 59.90 -14.25
CA THR A 72 -26.46 59.74 -14.82
C THR A 72 -26.46 58.85 -16.12
N ARG A 73 -27.55 58.46 -16.83
CA ARG A 73 -28.85 57.77 -16.49
C ARG A 73 -29.80 57.50 -17.72
N THR A 74 -29.37 56.94 -18.86
CA THR A 74 -30.22 56.69 -20.08
C THR A 74 -30.06 55.24 -20.60
N ARG A 75 -31.06 54.42 -21.01
CA ARG A 75 -32.47 54.53 -21.45
C ARG A 75 -32.65 55.13 -22.87
N THR A 76 -33.18 54.43 -23.89
CA THR A 76 -34.61 54.18 -24.29
C THR A 76 -34.67 53.37 -25.63
N LYS A 77 -35.74 52.76 -26.21
CA LYS A 77 -37.18 52.47 -25.93
C LYS A 77 -37.78 51.46 -26.96
N THR A 78 -38.42 50.35 -26.55
CA THR A 78 -39.63 49.72 -27.19
C THR A 78 -39.53 49.14 -28.64
N ARG A 79 -40.53 48.53 -29.33
CA ARG A 79 -42.01 48.34 -29.11
C ARG A 79 -42.65 47.17 -29.94
N SER A 80 -43.60 46.43 -29.32
CA SER A 80 -44.90 45.89 -29.84
C SER A 80 -45.14 45.46 -31.31
N SER A 81 -45.74 44.25 -31.51
CA SER A 81 -47.10 44.09 -32.12
C SER A 81 -47.70 42.68 -31.86
N ARG A 82 -49.01 42.46 -32.15
CA ARG A 82 -49.78 41.25 -31.75
C ARG A 82 -51.09 41.03 -32.55
N THR A 83 -51.11 40.08 -33.49
CA THR A 83 -52.32 39.55 -34.21
C THR A 83 -51.95 38.24 -34.95
N ARG A 84 -52.86 37.33 -35.37
CA ARG A 84 -54.15 36.84 -34.82
C ARG A 84 -54.51 35.51 -35.52
N THR A 85 -54.68 34.41 -34.77
CA THR A 85 -55.37 33.13 -35.12
C THR A 85 -55.30 32.54 -36.54
N ARG A 86 -54.76 31.32 -36.68
CA ARG A 86 -55.56 30.15 -37.15
C ARG A 86 -54.91 28.80 -36.80
N THR A 87 -55.76 27.78 -36.73
CA THR A 87 -55.49 26.40 -36.32
C THR A 87 -54.79 25.56 -37.40
N ARG A 88 -53.82 24.72 -37.02
CA ARG A 88 -53.76 23.30 -37.42
C ARG A 88 -52.74 22.48 -36.61
N THR A 89 -53.13 21.22 -36.38
CA THR A 89 -52.46 20.02 -35.86
C THR A 89 -50.98 20.10 -35.44
N MET A 90 -50.70 19.77 -34.18
CA MET A 90 -49.36 19.62 -33.62
C MET A 90 -48.79 18.21 -33.89
N TRP A 91 -47.66 18.12 -34.59
CA TRP A 91 -46.75 16.97 -34.54
C TRP A 91 -45.56 17.34 -33.64
N LEU A 92 -45.55 16.83 -32.42
CA LEU A 92 -44.45 17.05 -31.47
C LEU A 92 -43.54 15.81 -31.49
N MET A 93 -42.37 15.91 -32.14
CA MET A 93 -41.31 14.92 -31.92
C MET A 93 -40.78 15.11 -30.49
N VAL A 94 -41.24 14.27 -29.57
CA VAL A 94 -40.67 14.19 -28.23
C VAL A 94 -39.30 13.55 -28.34
N LEU A 95 -38.25 14.37 -28.26
CA LEU A 95 -36.90 13.87 -28.11
C LEU A 95 -36.76 13.25 -26.71
N LEU A 96 -37.00 11.96 -26.61
CA LEU A 96 -36.79 11.18 -25.39
C LEU A 96 -35.29 11.11 -25.10
N CYS A 97 -34.79 12.10 -24.38
CA CYS A 97 -33.53 11.99 -23.64
C CYS A 97 -33.71 10.90 -22.59
N SER A 98 -33.47 9.65 -22.96
CA SER A 98 -33.40 8.52 -22.05
C SER A 98 -32.21 8.71 -21.12
N VAL A 99 -32.45 9.37 -19.99
CA VAL A 99 -31.52 9.45 -18.86
C VAL A 99 -31.42 8.04 -18.28
N ALA A 100 -30.57 7.22 -18.89
CA ALA A 100 -30.18 5.95 -18.32
C ALA A 100 -29.59 6.23 -16.93
N PRO A 101 -30.17 5.68 -15.84
CA PRO A 101 -29.52 5.77 -14.55
C PRO A 101 -28.15 5.10 -14.68
N LEU A 102 -27.10 5.69 -14.09
CA LEU A 102 -25.86 4.95 -13.87
C LEU A 102 -26.14 3.88 -12.82
N THR A 103 -26.64 2.74 -13.27
CA THR A 103 -26.58 1.49 -12.53
C THR A 103 -25.11 1.22 -12.28
N ALA A 104 -24.67 1.36 -11.02
CA ALA A 104 -23.42 0.73 -10.60
C ALA A 104 -23.47 -0.74 -11.04
N ALA A 105 -22.37 -1.25 -11.57
CA ALA A 105 -22.30 -2.66 -11.96
C ALA A 105 -22.70 -3.51 -10.74
N PRO A 106 -23.58 -4.52 -10.88
CA PRO A 106 -23.93 -5.37 -9.77
C PRO A 106 -22.64 -6.05 -9.29
N MET A 107 -22.29 -5.85 -8.02
CA MET A 107 -21.18 -6.58 -7.40
C MET A 107 -21.36 -8.08 -7.65
N SER A 108 -20.26 -8.76 -7.93
CA SER A 108 -20.28 -10.16 -8.36
C SER A 108 -21.04 -11.05 -7.37
N LYS A 109 -21.58 -12.18 -7.85
CA LYS A 109 -22.46 -13.05 -7.05
C LYS A 109 -21.68 -13.79 -5.96
N HIS A 110 -21.36 -13.08 -4.88
CA HIS A 110 -20.70 -13.61 -3.68
C HIS A 110 -21.34 -14.94 -3.28
N HIS A 111 -20.58 -16.02 -3.36
CA HIS A 111 -21.04 -17.34 -2.96
C HIS A 111 -21.20 -17.37 -1.44
N SER A 112 -22.44 -17.34 -0.96
CA SER A 112 -22.77 -17.40 0.47
C SER A 112 -22.23 -18.69 1.09
N GLY A 113 -21.17 -18.57 1.89
CA GLY A 113 -20.45 -19.69 2.50
C GLY A 113 -18.94 -19.73 2.16
N ALA A 114 -18.44 -18.89 1.26
CA ALA A 114 -17.01 -18.71 1.06
C ALA A 114 -16.44 -17.73 2.11
N GLY A 115 -15.55 -18.21 2.99
CA GLY A 115 -14.80 -17.36 3.92
C GLY A 115 -13.70 -16.58 3.19
N ARG A 116 -13.46 -15.33 3.61
CA ARG A 116 -12.56 -14.40 2.91
C ARG A 116 -11.28 -14.12 3.72
N MET A 117 -10.24 -13.71 3.00
CA MET A 117 -9.00 -13.19 3.55
C MET A 117 -8.78 -11.78 3.01
N TRP A 118 -8.30 -10.89 3.86
CA TRP A 118 -7.80 -9.56 3.45
C TRP A 118 -6.28 -9.53 3.58
N HIS A 119 -5.60 -8.86 2.65
CA HIS A 119 -4.15 -8.75 2.63
C HIS A 119 -3.77 -7.27 2.61
N ILE A 120 -3.03 -6.83 3.62
CA ILE A 120 -2.44 -5.50 3.70
C ILE A 120 -0.92 -5.63 3.85
N THR A 121 -0.17 -4.70 3.27
CA THR A 121 1.30 -4.79 3.20
C THR A 121 1.91 -3.41 2.98
N ASP A 122 3.23 -3.33 3.15
CA ASP A 122 4.07 -2.19 2.76
C ASP A 122 3.46 -0.86 3.23
N LEU A 123 3.23 -0.80 4.54
CA LEU A 123 2.43 0.25 5.15
C LEU A 123 3.14 1.61 5.22
N HIS A 124 4.47 1.63 5.34
CA HIS A 124 5.36 2.80 5.28
C HIS A 124 4.71 4.11 5.72
N LEU A 125 4.48 4.26 7.02
CA LEU A 125 4.06 5.53 7.61
C LEU A 125 5.24 6.50 7.56
N ASP A 126 5.11 7.62 6.85
CA ASP A 126 5.97 8.79 7.06
C ASP A 126 5.31 9.72 8.11
N PRO A 127 5.86 9.84 9.34
CA PRO A 127 5.35 10.76 10.35
C PRO A 127 5.64 12.23 10.03
N THR A 128 6.57 12.50 9.10
CA THR A 128 7.01 13.85 8.70
C THR A 128 6.13 14.47 7.61
N PHE A 129 5.27 13.68 6.94
CA PHE A 129 4.50 14.17 5.79
C PHE A 129 3.60 15.36 6.14
N HIS A 130 3.83 16.49 5.48
CA HIS A 130 3.00 17.69 5.57
C HIS A 130 2.98 18.47 4.25
N LEU A 131 2.00 19.34 4.06
CA LEU A 131 1.91 20.19 2.88
C LEU A 131 2.71 21.48 3.10
N ASP A 132 3.98 21.47 2.70
CA ASP A 132 4.87 22.63 2.79
C ASP A 132 4.92 23.44 1.47
N PRO A 133 5.19 24.77 1.49
CA PRO A 133 5.44 25.56 0.28
C PRO A 133 6.74 25.19 -0.46
N ASP A 134 7.74 24.61 0.21
CA ASP A 134 8.92 24.03 -0.43
C ASP A 134 8.67 22.55 -0.76
N PRO A 135 8.62 22.16 -2.04
CA PRO A 135 8.33 20.78 -2.42
C PRO A 135 9.41 19.79 -1.96
N ALA A 136 10.60 20.23 -1.55
CA ALA A 136 11.66 19.37 -1.01
C ALA A 136 11.46 19.03 0.49
N HIS A 137 10.59 19.72 1.21
CA HIS A 137 10.34 19.51 2.65
C HIS A 137 9.01 18.80 2.98
N VAL A 138 8.25 18.41 1.96
CA VAL A 138 6.94 17.74 2.11
C VAL A 138 7.02 16.44 2.92
N CYS A 139 8.10 15.67 2.79
CA CYS A 139 8.31 14.37 3.45
C CYS A 139 9.81 14.00 3.47
N SER A 140 10.32 13.42 4.57
CA SER A 140 11.71 12.92 4.63
C SER A 140 11.94 11.76 3.65
N SER A 141 10.92 10.94 3.36
CA SER A 141 11.04 9.78 2.45
C SER A 141 11.52 10.14 1.03
N SER A 142 11.25 11.37 0.56
CA SER A 142 11.70 11.83 -0.77
C SER A 142 13.21 12.10 -0.83
N LYS A 143 13.90 12.16 0.31
CA LYS A 143 15.33 12.50 0.46
C LYS A 143 15.69 13.84 -0.19
N GLY A 144 14.80 14.82 -0.08
CA GLY A 144 14.94 16.14 -0.69
C GLY A 144 14.55 16.21 -2.17
N ALA A 145 13.99 15.14 -2.74
CA ALA A 145 13.35 15.23 -4.05
C ALA A 145 12.04 16.03 -3.95
N ALA A 146 11.83 16.93 -4.91
CA ALA A 146 10.71 17.85 -4.91
C ALA A 146 9.38 17.15 -5.23
N ALA A 147 8.52 16.97 -4.23
CA ALA A 147 7.13 16.56 -4.39
C ALA A 147 6.33 17.69 -5.05
N LEU A 148 6.08 17.59 -6.36
CA LEU A 148 5.53 18.70 -7.16
C LEU A 148 3.99 18.80 -7.14
N ALA A 149 3.27 17.79 -6.65
CA ALA A 149 1.81 17.77 -6.62
C ALA A 149 1.20 17.15 -5.34
N PRO A 150 1.71 17.47 -4.14
CA PRO A 150 1.36 16.76 -2.92
C PRO A 150 -0.11 16.95 -2.54
N GLY A 151 -0.81 15.84 -2.38
CA GLY A 151 -2.18 15.80 -1.92
C GLY A 151 -2.28 15.57 -0.41
N PRO A 152 -3.45 15.81 0.21
CA PRO A 152 -3.67 15.49 1.62
C PRO A 152 -3.63 13.99 1.95
N PHE A 153 -3.39 13.12 0.96
CA PHE A 153 -3.23 11.66 1.10
C PHE A 153 -1.90 11.15 0.52
N GLY A 154 -0.92 12.03 0.24
CA GLY A 154 0.41 11.65 -0.26
C GLY A 154 0.85 12.38 -1.54
N ASP A 155 2.08 12.09 -1.95
CA ASP A 155 2.67 12.33 -3.28
C ASP A 155 3.36 11.01 -3.70
N TYR A 156 3.59 10.77 -4.98
CA TYR A 156 4.28 9.54 -5.44
C TYR A 156 5.78 9.53 -5.14
N LEU A 157 6.36 10.66 -4.71
CA LEU A 157 7.71 10.73 -4.15
C LEU A 157 7.75 10.60 -2.62
N CYS A 158 6.61 10.38 -1.97
CA CYS A 158 6.51 10.21 -0.53
C CYS A 158 6.00 8.83 -0.12
N ASP A 159 6.47 8.36 1.03
CA ASP A 159 5.79 7.32 1.80
C ASP A 159 4.47 7.86 2.40
N ALA A 160 3.68 6.98 3.00
CA ALA A 160 2.28 7.26 3.26
C ALA A 160 2.07 8.16 4.49
N PRO A 161 1.38 9.32 4.35
CA PRO A 161 0.90 10.04 5.52
C PRO A 161 -0.11 9.20 6.30
N TYR A 162 -0.18 9.38 7.62
CA TYR A 162 -1.16 8.70 8.47
C TYR A 162 -2.62 8.80 7.97
N ARG A 163 -2.99 9.90 7.29
CA ARG A 163 -4.31 10.06 6.67
C ARG A 163 -4.58 9.09 5.50
N LEU A 164 -3.56 8.69 4.73
CA LEU A 164 -3.66 7.63 3.71
C LEU A 164 -4.00 6.30 4.39
N LEU A 165 -3.21 5.93 5.39
CA LEU A 165 -3.35 4.68 6.16
C LEU A 165 -4.74 4.57 6.82
N LEU A 166 -5.15 5.63 7.52
CA LEU A 166 -6.44 5.70 8.17
C LEU A 166 -7.58 5.54 7.15
N SER A 167 -7.48 6.13 5.95
CA SER A 167 -8.49 5.98 4.90
C SER A 167 -8.61 4.55 4.35
N ALA A 168 -7.50 3.80 4.34
CA ALA A 168 -7.47 2.40 3.93
C ALA A 168 -8.13 1.53 5.01
N LEU A 169 -7.70 1.67 6.27
CA LEU A 169 -8.20 0.88 7.39
C LEU A 169 -9.67 1.20 7.74
N ASP A 170 -10.09 2.47 7.66
CA ASP A 170 -11.51 2.86 7.75
C ASP A 170 -12.36 2.28 6.60
N THR A 171 -11.76 1.91 5.46
CA THR A 171 -12.45 1.26 4.35
C THR A 171 -12.49 -0.25 4.53
N LEU A 172 -11.37 -0.86 4.90
CA LEU A 172 -11.26 -2.27 5.24
C LEU A 172 -12.27 -2.64 6.36
N GLY A 173 -12.31 -1.88 7.46
CA GLY A 173 -13.26 -2.10 8.56
C GLY A 173 -14.75 -1.91 8.19
N ARG A 174 -15.06 -1.35 7.02
CA ARG A 174 -16.43 -1.29 6.46
C ARG A 174 -16.75 -2.46 5.51
N MET A 175 -15.75 -3.20 5.06
CA MET A 175 -15.89 -4.30 4.09
C MET A 175 -15.70 -5.69 4.74
N VAL A 176 -14.93 -5.75 5.83
CA VAL A 176 -14.66 -6.93 6.66
C VAL A 176 -15.91 -7.43 7.38
N LYS A 177 -15.99 -8.74 7.60
CA LYS A 177 -17.01 -9.46 8.40
C LYS A 177 -16.33 -10.24 9.53
N GLU A 178 -17.12 -10.67 10.52
CA GLU A 178 -16.63 -11.39 11.70
C GLU A 178 -16.01 -12.77 11.38
N ASP A 179 -16.41 -13.40 10.27
CA ASP A 179 -15.84 -14.68 9.77
C ASP A 179 -14.62 -14.49 8.82
N ASP A 180 -14.23 -13.25 8.51
CA ASP A 180 -13.02 -12.98 7.72
C ASP A 180 -11.77 -12.99 8.63
N PHE A 181 -10.59 -13.08 8.02
CA PHE A 181 -9.32 -12.82 8.68
C PHE A 181 -8.43 -11.91 7.81
N VAL A 182 -7.40 -11.33 8.41
CA VAL A 182 -6.47 -10.41 7.75
C VAL A 182 -5.05 -10.97 7.85
N ILE A 183 -4.27 -10.83 6.80
CA ILE A 183 -2.82 -11.00 6.82
C ILE A 183 -2.15 -9.64 6.64
N TRP A 184 -1.10 -9.36 7.42
CA TRP A 184 -0.34 -8.12 7.33
C TRP A 184 1.15 -8.42 7.11
N THR A 185 1.63 -8.26 5.88
CA THR A 185 2.99 -8.67 5.48
C THR A 185 4.05 -7.58 5.69
N GLY A 186 3.95 -6.84 6.80
CA GLY A 186 5.01 -5.98 7.34
C GLY A 186 5.16 -4.57 6.75
N ASP A 187 6.37 -4.06 6.94
CA ASP A 187 6.94 -2.77 6.55
C ASP A 187 6.15 -1.54 7.01
N SER A 188 6.39 -1.16 8.26
CA SER A 188 5.74 -0.04 8.95
C SER A 188 6.47 1.30 8.78
N PRO A 189 7.82 1.40 8.91
CA PRO A 189 8.55 2.69 8.86
C PRO A 189 8.81 3.20 7.43
N PRO A 190 9.17 4.49 7.27
CA PRO A 190 9.41 5.08 5.96
C PRO A 190 10.82 4.78 5.44
N HIS A 191 11.01 4.97 4.14
CA HIS A 191 12.26 4.88 3.41
C HIS A 191 13.14 6.10 3.65
N VAL A 192 13.60 6.34 4.88
CA VAL A 192 14.54 7.44 5.21
C VAL A 192 15.96 6.90 5.46
N PRO A 193 17.02 7.73 5.35
CA PRO A 193 18.37 7.33 5.74
C PRO A 193 18.42 6.72 7.15
N PRO A 194 19.22 5.66 7.43
CA PRO A 194 19.25 5.01 8.74
C PRO A 194 19.60 5.92 9.94
N ALA A 195 20.19 7.09 9.69
CA ALA A 195 20.48 8.11 10.71
C ALA A 195 19.26 8.96 11.12
N GLU A 196 18.15 8.90 10.37
CA GLU A 196 16.87 9.56 10.69
C GLU A 196 15.90 8.62 11.45
N LEU A 197 16.30 7.35 11.68
CA LEU A 197 15.56 6.36 12.45
C LEU A 197 16.37 5.85 13.66
N SER A 198 15.68 5.13 14.54
CA SER A 198 16.24 4.36 15.64
C SER A 198 15.34 3.16 15.95
N THR A 199 15.83 2.20 16.73
CA THR A 199 15.02 1.07 17.23
C THR A 199 13.74 1.56 17.92
N ASP A 200 13.83 2.61 18.74
CA ASP A 200 12.66 3.20 19.42
C ASP A 200 11.65 3.82 18.45
N LEU A 201 12.11 4.48 17.37
CA LEU A 201 11.23 5.07 16.37
C LEU A 201 10.53 3.99 15.53
N VAL A 202 11.24 2.92 15.15
CA VAL A 202 10.64 1.76 14.48
C VAL A 202 9.59 1.10 15.38
N ILE A 203 9.87 0.88 16.66
CA ILE A 203 8.90 0.34 17.63
C ILE A 203 7.69 1.28 17.77
N GLN A 204 7.87 2.59 17.82
CA GLN A 204 6.77 3.56 17.92
C GLN A 204 5.88 3.55 16.67
N ILE A 205 6.46 3.46 15.47
CA ILE A 205 5.69 3.37 14.22
C ILE A 205 4.94 2.03 14.15
N LEU A 206 5.60 0.91 14.46
CA LEU A 206 4.97 -0.41 14.51
C LEU A 206 3.82 -0.46 15.53
N ALA A 207 3.99 0.15 16.70
CA ALA A 207 2.95 0.28 17.71
C ALA A 207 1.77 1.14 17.23
N ASN A 208 2.05 2.29 16.59
CA ASN A 208 1.03 3.16 16.02
C ASN A 208 0.15 2.41 15.01
N LEU A 209 0.77 1.71 14.06
CA LEU A 209 0.03 0.95 13.04
C LEU A 209 -0.71 -0.24 13.64
N THR A 210 -0.08 -0.99 14.55
CA THR A 210 -0.74 -2.11 15.23
C THR A 210 -1.98 -1.65 16.00
N LEU A 211 -1.89 -0.59 16.80
CA LEU A 211 -3.01 -0.05 17.57
C LEU A 211 -4.10 0.52 16.66
N THR A 212 -3.73 1.14 15.53
CA THR A 212 -4.70 1.61 14.53
C THR A 212 -5.43 0.44 13.86
N ILE A 213 -4.74 -0.65 13.54
CA ILE A 213 -5.37 -1.86 13.01
C ILE A 213 -6.31 -2.49 14.06
N GLN A 214 -5.94 -2.48 15.34
CA GLN A 214 -6.80 -2.97 16.44
C GLN A 214 -8.05 -2.10 16.65
N ASP A 215 -7.97 -0.76 16.54
CA ASP A 215 -9.12 0.15 16.56
C ASP A 215 -10.10 -0.11 15.40
N LYS A 216 -9.58 -0.34 14.19
CA LYS A 216 -10.39 -0.50 12.98
C LYS A 216 -10.94 -1.90 12.77
N LEU A 217 -10.27 -2.94 13.29
CA LEU A 217 -10.61 -4.34 13.09
C LEU A 217 -10.81 -5.09 14.44
N PRO A 218 -11.56 -4.56 15.42
CA PRO A 218 -11.54 -4.99 16.83
C PRO A 218 -12.13 -6.38 17.11
N LYS A 219 -12.66 -7.06 16.09
CA LYS A 219 -13.24 -8.42 16.18
C LYS A 219 -12.53 -9.45 15.29
N VAL A 220 -11.49 -9.05 14.56
CA VAL A 220 -10.99 -9.81 13.41
C VAL A 220 -9.53 -10.19 13.67
N GLN A 221 -9.21 -11.46 13.43
CA GLN A 221 -7.86 -11.95 13.66
C GLN A 221 -6.91 -11.49 12.54
N VAL A 222 -5.81 -10.85 12.95
CA VAL A 222 -4.75 -10.39 12.05
C VAL A 222 -3.53 -11.29 12.23
N PHE A 223 -2.97 -11.79 11.14
CA PHE A 223 -1.74 -12.56 11.12
C PHE A 223 -0.62 -11.70 10.52
N PRO A 224 0.20 -11.04 11.34
CA PRO A 224 1.29 -10.22 10.87
C PRO A 224 2.54 -11.03 10.55
N ALA A 225 3.35 -10.54 9.62
CA ALA A 225 4.77 -10.87 9.42
C ALA A 225 5.60 -9.58 9.57
N VAL A 226 6.90 -9.69 9.86
CA VAL A 226 7.83 -8.56 9.82
C VAL A 226 8.33 -8.30 8.40
N GLY A 227 8.57 -7.04 8.07
CA GLY A 227 9.26 -6.58 6.85
C GLY A 227 10.72 -6.15 7.09
N ASN A 228 11.43 -5.69 6.06
CA ASN A 228 12.85 -5.28 6.18
C ASN A 228 13.04 -3.84 6.71
N HIS A 229 12.06 -2.94 6.54
CA HIS A 229 12.02 -1.66 7.24
C HIS A 229 11.52 -1.78 8.68
N ASP A 230 10.85 -2.87 9.08
CA ASP A 230 10.45 -3.12 10.49
C ASP A 230 11.63 -3.38 11.46
N TYR A 231 12.88 -3.07 11.09
CA TYR A 231 14.07 -3.21 11.94
C TYR A 231 14.99 -1.98 11.83
N TRP A 232 15.86 -1.76 12.83
CA TRP A 232 16.88 -0.72 12.78
C TRP A 232 18.29 -1.25 13.12
N PRO A 233 19.32 -0.96 12.29
CA PRO A 233 19.23 -0.37 10.95
C PRO A 233 18.40 -1.26 9.99
N GLN A 234 17.76 -0.64 8.98
CA GLN A 234 16.93 -1.39 8.03
C GLN A 234 17.68 -2.56 7.38
N ASP A 235 16.93 -3.58 7.00
CA ASP A 235 17.40 -4.83 6.39
C ASP A 235 18.27 -5.72 7.30
N GLN A 236 18.93 -5.18 8.34
CA GLN A 236 19.92 -5.88 9.17
C GLN A 236 19.30 -6.76 10.27
N MET A 237 18.23 -7.48 9.91
CA MET A 237 17.43 -8.32 10.81
C MET A 237 18.25 -9.51 11.33
N PRO A 238 18.56 -9.60 12.64
CA PRO A 238 19.39 -10.66 13.20
C PRO A 238 18.61 -11.97 13.35
N ASP A 239 19.32 -13.09 13.35
CA ASP A 239 18.73 -14.43 13.45
C ASP A 239 18.57 -14.92 14.91
N SER A 240 18.32 -13.97 15.82
CA SER A 240 18.27 -14.19 17.27
C SER A 240 17.33 -13.17 17.99
N PRO A 241 16.93 -13.44 19.25
CA PRO A 241 16.05 -12.54 20.00
C PRO A 241 16.57 -11.11 20.11
N ASN A 242 15.66 -10.14 19.95
CA ASN A 242 15.97 -8.71 19.96
C ASN A 242 14.76 -7.88 20.42
N ASP A 243 14.96 -6.57 20.59
CA ASP A 243 13.93 -5.66 21.11
C ASP A 243 12.74 -5.47 20.16
N ILE A 244 12.96 -5.55 18.84
CA ILE A 244 11.90 -5.48 17.82
C ILE A 244 10.97 -6.69 17.94
N TYR A 245 11.51 -7.92 17.94
CA TYR A 245 10.68 -9.12 18.14
C TYR A 245 9.98 -9.10 19.49
N SER A 246 10.66 -8.61 20.53
CA SER A 246 10.09 -8.50 21.87
C SER A 246 8.96 -7.46 21.94
N ALA A 247 9.06 -6.36 21.20
CA ALA A 247 8.00 -5.34 21.11
C ALA A 247 6.83 -5.81 20.24
N ALA A 248 7.10 -6.32 19.04
CA ALA A 248 6.11 -6.88 18.13
C ALA A 248 5.32 -8.03 18.79
N ALA A 249 5.97 -8.92 19.53
CA ALA A 249 5.29 -9.98 20.30
C ALA A 249 4.29 -9.42 21.33
N ARG A 250 4.66 -8.35 22.05
CA ARG A 250 3.75 -7.70 23.01
C ARG A 250 2.57 -7.04 22.29
N LEU A 251 2.84 -6.33 21.19
CA LEU A 251 1.84 -5.64 20.37
C LEU A 251 0.85 -6.60 19.68
N TRP A 252 1.32 -7.77 19.23
CA TRP A 252 0.55 -8.77 18.48
C TRP A 252 -0.05 -9.88 19.35
N SER A 253 0.22 -9.89 20.65
CA SER A 253 -0.39 -10.84 21.60
C SER A 253 -1.92 -10.88 21.64
N PRO A 254 -2.70 -9.84 21.26
CA PRO A 254 -4.15 -9.96 21.10
C PRO A 254 -4.60 -10.87 19.93
N TRP A 255 -3.70 -11.17 18.98
CA TRP A 255 -3.99 -11.98 17.80
C TRP A 255 -3.31 -13.35 17.80
N LEU A 256 -2.18 -13.47 18.50
CA LEU A 256 -1.29 -14.63 18.46
C LEU A 256 -1.33 -15.45 19.76
N GLN A 257 -1.42 -16.77 19.61
CA GLN A 257 -1.38 -17.76 20.68
C GLN A 257 0.03 -17.88 21.28
N GLU A 258 0.12 -18.37 22.52
CA GLU A 258 1.39 -18.42 23.26
C GLU A 258 2.51 -19.14 22.50
N GLY A 259 2.24 -20.31 21.90
CA GLY A 259 3.25 -21.05 21.12
C GLY A 259 3.72 -20.31 19.85
N ALA A 260 2.88 -19.47 19.27
CA ALA A 260 3.28 -18.59 18.16
C ALA A 260 4.21 -17.49 18.67
N LEU A 261 3.84 -16.80 19.76
CA LEU A 261 4.66 -15.77 20.41
C LEU A 261 6.03 -16.32 20.87
N GLN A 262 6.06 -17.51 21.49
CA GLN A 262 7.29 -18.19 21.94
C GLN A 262 8.25 -18.56 20.79
N THR A 263 7.74 -18.70 19.56
CA THR A 263 8.56 -18.91 18.36
C THR A 263 8.99 -17.57 17.77
N PHE A 264 8.05 -16.63 17.65
CA PHE A 264 8.27 -15.33 17.06
C PHE A 264 9.34 -14.51 17.80
N VAL A 265 9.36 -14.51 19.13
CA VAL A 265 10.39 -13.83 19.94
C VAL A 265 11.82 -14.35 19.65
N LYS A 266 11.97 -15.57 19.10
CA LYS A 266 13.28 -16.18 18.81
C LYS A 266 13.85 -15.83 17.44
N GLY A 267 13.02 -15.55 16.44
CA GLY A 267 13.46 -15.42 15.05
C GLY A 267 12.50 -14.70 14.10
N GLY A 268 11.43 -14.05 14.59
CA GLY A 268 10.48 -13.31 13.77
C GLY A 268 9.46 -14.15 12.99
N PHE A 269 9.42 -15.47 13.19
CA PHE A 269 8.51 -16.41 12.50
C PHE A 269 7.65 -17.22 13.46
N TYR A 270 6.48 -17.70 13.01
CA TYR A 270 5.57 -18.53 13.80
C TYR A 270 4.59 -19.32 12.91
N SER A 271 3.87 -20.28 13.50
CA SER A 271 2.67 -20.85 12.87
C SER A 271 1.53 -21.00 13.87
N GLN A 272 0.30 -20.92 13.37
CA GLN A 272 -0.92 -20.90 14.17
C GLN A 272 -2.09 -21.49 13.39
N LEU A 273 -2.95 -22.27 14.05
CA LEU A 273 -4.23 -22.67 13.48
C LEU A 273 -5.17 -21.45 13.44
N LEU A 274 -5.63 -21.09 12.25
CA LEU A 274 -6.72 -20.14 12.03
C LEU A 274 -8.07 -20.79 12.38
N ARG A 275 -8.24 -22.06 11.98
CA ARG A 275 -9.41 -22.90 12.28
C ARG A 275 -9.05 -24.37 12.10
N PRO A 276 -9.86 -25.34 12.55
CA PRO A 276 -9.60 -26.76 12.32
C PRO A 276 -9.31 -27.06 10.84
N GLY A 277 -8.17 -27.71 10.57
CA GLY A 277 -7.71 -28.03 9.22
C GLY A 277 -7.09 -26.88 8.42
N LEU A 278 -6.89 -25.67 8.98
CA LEU A 278 -6.23 -24.56 8.29
C LEU A 278 -5.26 -23.77 9.19
N ARG A 279 -3.98 -23.79 8.82
CA ARG A 279 -2.85 -23.14 9.50
C ARG A 279 -2.33 -21.94 8.70
N ILE A 280 -1.96 -20.87 9.40
CA ILE A 280 -1.08 -19.82 8.90
C ILE A 280 0.35 -20.13 9.32
N VAL A 281 1.29 -19.98 8.41
CA VAL A 281 2.74 -20.03 8.65
C VAL A 281 3.30 -18.66 8.27
N SER A 282 3.73 -17.88 9.25
CA SER A 282 4.37 -16.58 9.04
C SER A 282 5.89 -16.72 9.07
N LEU A 283 6.55 -16.38 7.96
CA LEU A 283 8.00 -16.47 7.81
C LEU A 283 8.65 -15.08 7.92
N ASN A 284 9.83 -15.06 8.53
CA ASN A 284 10.76 -13.95 8.49
C ASN A 284 11.73 -14.16 7.32
N THR A 285 11.32 -13.74 6.13
CA THR A 285 12.15 -13.87 4.92
C THR A 285 13.26 -12.82 4.81
N ILE A 286 13.31 -11.85 5.73
CA ILE A 286 14.37 -10.84 5.79
C ILE A 286 15.70 -11.48 6.21
N LEU A 287 15.65 -12.56 6.99
CA LEU A 287 16.81 -13.42 7.26
C LEU A 287 17.47 -13.96 5.96
N TYR A 288 16.73 -13.99 4.85
CA TYR A 288 17.21 -14.44 3.54
C TYR A 288 17.50 -13.30 2.55
N TYR A 289 17.15 -12.06 2.90
CA TYR A 289 17.22 -10.90 2.00
C TYR A 289 18.66 -10.56 1.66
N GLY A 290 18.94 -10.23 0.39
CA GLY A 290 20.30 -9.96 -0.10
C GLY A 290 21.09 -8.98 0.80
N PRO A 291 20.58 -7.75 1.02
CA PRO A 291 21.18 -6.72 1.88
C PRO A 291 21.38 -7.03 3.38
N ASN A 292 20.82 -8.12 3.93
CA ASN A 292 20.89 -8.40 5.37
C ASN A 292 22.26 -8.97 5.78
N ALA A 293 23.24 -8.11 6.09
CA ALA A 293 24.59 -8.56 6.42
C ALA A 293 24.67 -9.42 7.69
N ALA A 294 23.67 -9.34 8.60
CA ALA A 294 23.63 -10.13 9.83
C ALA A 294 23.56 -11.65 9.57
N THR A 295 23.00 -12.09 8.43
CA THR A 295 22.82 -13.51 8.09
C THR A 295 23.74 -14.03 6.98
N LEU A 296 24.73 -13.23 6.54
CA LEU A 296 25.48 -13.44 5.27
C LEU A 296 26.11 -14.84 5.09
N ASN A 297 26.49 -15.52 6.17
CA ASN A 297 27.09 -16.86 6.14
C ASN A 297 26.23 -17.94 6.84
N SER A 298 24.96 -17.64 7.15
CA SER A 298 24.06 -18.56 7.87
C SER A 298 23.24 -19.36 6.87
N SER A 299 23.45 -20.68 6.81
CA SER A 299 22.73 -21.57 5.88
C SER A 299 21.30 -21.88 6.34
N ASP A 300 21.01 -21.69 7.63
CA ASP A 300 19.71 -21.89 8.27
C ASP A 300 19.49 -20.86 9.40
N PRO A 301 19.38 -19.56 9.08
CA PRO A 301 19.30 -18.51 10.08
C PRO A 301 18.08 -18.71 10.99
N ALA A 302 18.32 -18.63 12.30
CA ALA A 302 17.37 -18.92 13.37
C ALA A 302 16.75 -20.34 13.33
N GLY A 303 17.35 -21.26 12.55
CA GLY A 303 16.80 -22.60 12.30
C GLY A 303 15.48 -22.61 11.52
N GLN A 304 15.16 -21.52 10.82
CA GLN A 304 13.84 -21.31 10.22
C GLN A 304 13.48 -22.36 9.15
N PHE A 305 14.43 -22.88 8.36
CA PHE A 305 14.13 -23.94 7.39
C PHE A 305 13.87 -25.29 8.08
N GLN A 306 14.66 -25.63 9.11
CA GLN A 306 14.42 -26.84 9.91
C GLN A 306 13.05 -26.78 10.59
N TRP A 307 12.71 -25.64 11.18
CA TRP A 307 11.40 -25.38 11.79
C TRP A 307 10.25 -25.44 10.77
N LEU A 308 10.45 -24.85 9.58
CA LEU A 308 9.43 -24.84 8.52
C LEU A 308 9.16 -26.26 8.00
N GLN A 309 10.20 -27.06 7.76
CA GLN A 309 10.04 -28.46 7.39
C GLN A 309 9.26 -29.22 8.47
N GLY A 310 9.65 -29.12 9.74
CA GLY A 310 8.94 -29.77 10.84
C GLY A 310 7.49 -29.33 10.99
N THR A 311 7.19 -28.06 10.69
CA THR A 311 5.84 -27.49 10.69
C THR A 311 4.99 -28.01 9.54
N LEU A 312 5.55 -28.11 8.32
CA LEU A 312 4.83 -28.63 7.14
C LEU A 312 4.59 -30.14 7.23
N GLU A 313 5.57 -30.91 7.73
CA GLU A 313 5.38 -32.34 8.04
C GLU A 313 4.39 -32.56 9.20
N GLY A 314 4.30 -31.60 10.14
CA GLY A 314 3.27 -31.57 11.17
C GLY A 314 1.87 -31.36 10.59
N ALA A 315 1.71 -30.34 9.74
CA ALA A 315 0.47 -30.05 9.04
C ALA A 315 0.01 -31.23 8.17
N GLU A 316 0.93 -31.86 7.43
CA GLU A 316 0.67 -33.07 6.64
C GLU A 316 0.10 -34.21 7.48
N ARG A 317 0.77 -34.57 8.59
CA ARG A 317 0.31 -35.63 9.53
C ARG A 317 -1.04 -35.32 10.15
N ASN A 318 -1.34 -34.04 10.40
CA ASN A 318 -2.60 -33.57 10.96
C ASN A 318 -3.71 -33.36 9.91
N GLN A 319 -3.44 -33.61 8.62
CA GLN A 319 -4.34 -33.33 7.49
C GLN A 319 -4.73 -31.83 7.36
N GLU A 320 -3.91 -30.93 7.91
CA GLU A 320 -4.10 -29.49 7.83
C GLU A 320 -3.71 -28.96 6.44
N GLN A 321 -4.32 -27.84 6.05
CA GLN A 321 -3.90 -27.04 4.91
C GLN A 321 -3.13 -25.80 5.39
N VAL A 322 -2.21 -25.29 4.59
CA VAL A 322 -1.33 -24.17 4.99
C VAL A 322 -1.47 -22.98 4.04
N TYR A 323 -1.66 -21.79 4.62
CA TYR A 323 -1.28 -20.53 3.97
C TYR A 323 0.05 -20.06 4.53
N VAL A 324 0.99 -19.73 3.64
CA VAL A 324 2.26 -19.09 4.02
C VAL A 324 2.12 -17.59 3.84
N ILE A 325 2.62 -16.80 4.79
CA ILE A 325 2.79 -15.36 4.65
C ILE A 325 4.24 -14.99 4.97
N ALA A 326 4.80 -14.00 4.27
CA ALA A 326 6.08 -13.39 4.60
C ALA A 326 6.13 -11.98 4.00
N HIS A 327 7.28 -11.30 4.06
CA HIS A 327 7.44 -9.99 3.42
C HIS A 327 8.24 -10.10 2.11
N VAL A 328 9.55 -10.37 2.19
CA VAL A 328 10.39 -10.56 0.99
C VAL A 328 9.95 -11.83 0.24
N PRO A 329 9.62 -11.76 -1.07
CA PRO A 329 9.18 -12.91 -1.84
C PRO A 329 10.32 -13.82 -2.31
N VAL A 330 9.95 -15.06 -2.63
CA VAL A 330 10.78 -15.96 -3.46
C VAL A 330 10.74 -15.52 -4.92
N GLY A 331 11.70 -15.97 -5.72
CA GLY A 331 11.74 -15.74 -7.16
C GLY A 331 12.49 -14.48 -7.58
N PHE A 332 12.34 -14.15 -8.85
CA PHE A 332 13.06 -13.07 -9.52
C PHE A 332 12.27 -11.77 -9.49
N LEU A 333 12.96 -10.64 -9.36
CA LEU A 333 12.35 -9.32 -9.48
C LEU A 333 11.89 -9.11 -10.93
N PRO A 334 10.58 -8.95 -11.22
CA PRO A 334 10.06 -8.84 -12.59
C PRO A 334 10.47 -7.53 -13.30
N PHE A 335 11.16 -6.63 -12.58
CA PHE A 335 11.71 -5.37 -13.07
C PHE A 335 13.25 -5.33 -13.08
N VAL A 336 13.97 -6.36 -12.59
CA VAL A 336 15.44 -6.44 -12.66
C VAL A 336 15.90 -7.83 -13.10
N ARG A 337 16.43 -7.91 -14.33
CA ARG A 337 16.86 -9.18 -14.94
C ARG A 337 17.88 -9.92 -14.08
N ASN A 338 17.69 -11.24 -13.92
CA ASN A 338 18.59 -12.16 -13.21
C ASN A 338 18.87 -11.77 -11.74
N THR A 339 17.97 -11.03 -11.11
CA THR A 339 18.07 -10.64 -9.69
C THR A 339 16.94 -11.29 -8.90
N THR A 340 17.29 -12.02 -7.84
CA THR A 340 16.35 -12.55 -6.83
C THR A 340 16.34 -11.61 -5.62
N ALA A 341 15.21 -11.50 -4.91
CA ALA A 341 15.13 -10.63 -3.72
C ALA A 341 15.87 -11.26 -2.52
N MET A 342 15.63 -12.56 -2.29
CA MET A 342 16.45 -13.38 -1.40
C MET A 342 17.80 -13.73 -2.04
N ARG A 343 18.79 -14.14 -1.25
CA ARG A 343 19.99 -14.80 -1.78
C ARG A 343 19.60 -16.09 -2.50
N ARG A 344 20.28 -16.37 -3.62
CA ARG A 344 20.03 -17.54 -4.48
C ARG A 344 19.90 -18.86 -3.70
N GLU A 345 20.83 -19.15 -2.78
CA GLU A 345 20.79 -20.41 -2.03
C GLU A 345 19.55 -20.56 -1.14
N HIS A 346 19.12 -19.48 -0.48
CA HIS A 346 17.88 -19.48 0.31
C HIS A 346 16.65 -19.54 -0.60
N ASN A 347 16.66 -18.84 -1.74
CA ASN A 347 15.60 -18.89 -2.75
C ASN A 347 15.35 -20.32 -3.26
N GLU A 348 16.41 -21.01 -3.69
CA GLU A 348 16.31 -22.39 -4.19
C GLU A 348 15.89 -23.36 -3.07
N ARG A 349 16.47 -23.23 -1.85
CA ARG A 349 16.11 -24.07 -0.70
C ARG A 349 14.64 -23.90 -0.29
N LEU A 350 14.12 -22.67 -0.28
CA LEU A 350 12.74 -22.36 0.07
C LEU A 350 11.76 -22.81 -1.02
N SER A 351 12.09 -22.52 -2.28
CA SER A 351 11.28 -22.93 -3.45
C SER A 351 11.16 -24.45 -3.56
N ALA A 352 12.25 -25.19 -3.36
CA ALA A 352 12.24 -26.65 -3.34
C ALA A 352 11.39 -27.22 -2.19
N MET A 353 11.38 -26.56 -1.02
CA MET A 353 10.52 -26.94 0.10
C MET A 353 9.04 -26.71 -0.21
N PHE A 354 8.70 -25.57 -0.82
CA PHE A 354 7.33 -25.30 -1.26
C PHE A 354 6.83 -26.24 -2.36
N VAL A 355 7.72 -26.69 -3.27
CA VAL A 355 7.40 -27.76 -4.23
C VAL A 355 7.08 -29.07 -3.51
N ARG A 356 7.92 -29.48 -2.55
CA ARG A 356 7.74 -30.72 -1.76
C ARG A 356 6.43 -30.77 -0.96
N PHE A 357 5.98 -29.64 -0.42
CA PHE A 357 4.78 -29.57 0.46
C PHE A 357 3.56 -28.92 -0.19
N SER A 358 3.51 -28.93 -1.52
CA SER A 358 2.47 -28.29 -2.33
C SER A 358 1.06 -28.89 -2.19
N HIS A 359 0.96 -30.18 -1.85
CA HIS A 359 -0.29 -30.82 -1.47
C HIS A 359 -0.83 -30.33 -0.11
N VAL A 360 0.02 -29.77 0.74
CA VAL A 360 -0.35 -29.15 2.04
C VAL A 360 -0.62 -27.66 1.87
N ILE A 361 0.27 -26.94 1.19
CA ILE A 361 0.16 -25.49 0.97
C ILE A 361 -0.99 -25.19 -0.01
N LYS A 362 -1.79 -24.14 0.27
CA LYS A 362 -2.93 -23.70 -0.57
C LYS A 362 -2.91 -22.24 -0.96
N GLY A 363 -1.87 -21.52 -0.55
CA GLY A 363 -1.66 -20.10 -0.83
C GLY A 363 -0.36 -19.66 -0.18
N GLN A 364 0.26 -18.67 -0.79
CA GLN A 364 1.47 -18.02 -0.32
C GLN A 364 1.34 -16.54 -0.68
N PHE A 365 1.69 -15.64 0.23
CA PHE A 365 1.38 -14.21 0.09
C PHE A 365 2.55 -13.38 0.65
N TYR A 366 3.03 -12.40 -0.12
CA TYR A 366 4.21 -11.60 0.24
C TYR A 366 3.91 -10.09 0.24
N GLY A 367 4.96 -9.26 0.18
CA GLY A 367 4.89 -7.82 -0.02
C GLY A 367 6.16 -7.35 -0.72
N HIS A 368 6.82 -6.31 -0.18
CA HIS A 368 8.19 -5.86 -0.49
C HIS A 368 8.40 -5.24 -1.88
N THR A 369 7.69 -5.72 -2.90
CA THR A 369 7.90 -5.29 -4.29
C THR A 369 7.09 -4.06 -4.66
N HIS A 370 6.06 -3.72 -3.87
CA HIS A 370 5.08 -2.65 -4.17
C HIS A 370 4.51 -2.80 -5.60
N ARG A 371 4.21 -4.01 -6.10
CA ARG A 371 3.68 -4.21 -7.46
C ARG A 371 2.71 -5.37 -7.50
N ASP A 372 1.69 -5.31 -8.35
CA ASP A 372 0.79 -6.45 -8.59
C ASP A 372 1.47 -7.50 -9.47
N SER A 373 2.10 -8.47 -8.84
CA SER A 373 2.69 -9.60 -9.55
C SER A 373 1.99 -10.90 -9.19
N LEU A 374 2.16 -11.89 -10.06
CA LEU A 374 1.81 -13.27 -9.80
C LEU A 374 2.98 -14.17 -10.18
N MET A 375 3.34 -15.11 -9.33
CA MET A 375 4.40 -16.10 -9.62
C MET A 375 3.84 -17.51 -9.55
N VAL A 376 3.99 -18.29 -10.62
CA VAL A 376 3.57 -19.69 -10.67
C VAL A 376 4.75 -20.58 -10.28
N LEU A 377 4.73 -21.11 -9.06
CA LEU A 377 5.64 -22.17 -8.66
C LEU A 377 5.35 -23.42 -9.53
N ARG A 378 6.40 -24.10 -9.99
CA ARG A 378 6.34 -25.29 -10.84
C ARG A 378 7.23 -26.39 -10.27
N ASP A 379 6.82 -27.63 -10.41
CA ASP A 379 7.70 -28.79 -10.28
C ASP A 379 8.14 -29.26 -11.69
N GLN A 380 8.59 -30.50 -11.84
CA GLN A 380 8.93 -31.07 -13.16
C GLN A 380 7.69 -31.59 -13.93
N SER A 381 6.49 -31.48 -13.33
CA SER A 381 5.26 -32.16 -13.76
C SER A 381 4.10 -31.20 -14.07
N GLY A 382 4.07 -30.01 -13.46
CA GLY A 382 2.95 -29.07 -13.50
C GLY A 382 3.11 -27.84 -12.58
N PRO A 383 2.01 -27.11 -12.34
CA PRO A 383 1.97 -25.91 -11.50
C PRO A 383 1.53 -26.22 -10.06
N VAL A 384 2.00 -25.40 -9.11
CA VAL A 384 2.16 -25.82 -7.71
C VAL A 384 1.55 -24.83 -6.70
N ALA A 385 1.81 -23.54 -6.84
CA ALA A 385 1.28 -22.46 -5.97
C ALA A 385 1.38 -21.10 -6.68
N VAL A 386 0.62 -20.08 -6.24
CA VAL A 386 0.66 -18.71 -6.79
C VAL A 386 0.62 -17.62 -5.71
N LEU A 387 1.32 -16.52 -5.99
CA LEU A 387 1.66 -15.40 -5.09
C LEU A 387 1.02 -14.08 -5.58
N PRO A 388 -0.12 -13.61 -5.05
CA PRO A 388 -0.70 -12.31 -5.41
C PRO A 388 -0.24 -11.18 -4.45
N GLU A 389 0.10 -10.01 -5.02
CA GLU A 389 0.81 -8.94 -4.30
C GLU A 389 0.05 -7.58 -4.32
N PRO A 390 -0.31 -6.99 -3.15
CA PRO A 390 -0.97 -5.68 -3.10
C PRO A 390 -0.02 -4.49 -3.33
N ASP A 391 -0.54 -3.36 -3.82
CA ASP A 391 0.20 -2.09 -3.94
C ASP A 391 -0.77 -0.88 -3.88
N ARG A 392 -0.23 0.35 -3.79
CA ARG A 392 -0.90 1.59 -3.39
C ARG A 392 -0.80 2.68 -4.45
N SER A 393 -1.91 3.36 -4.70
CA SER A 393 -1.98 4.59 -5.47
C SER A 393 -2.95 5.58 -4.81
N GLN A 394 -2.60 6.88 -4.74
CA GLN A 394 -3.53 7.98 -4.40
C GLN A 394 -3.08 9.35 -4.96
N LEU A 395 -4.03 10.09 -5.56
CA LEU A 395 -3.98 11.55 -5.72
C LEU A 395 -5.42 12.10 -5.85
N GLN A 396 -6.06 12.46 -4.72
CA GLN A 396 -7.34 13.19 -4.68
C GLN A 396 -7.48 14.01 -3.38
N GLN A 397 -8.43 14.95 -3.35
CA GLN A 397 -8.85 15.66 -2.12
C GLN A 397 -9.71 14.80 -1.16
N ARG A 398 -10.12 13.60 -1.59
CA ARG A 398 -10.72 12.54 -0.78
C ARG A 398 -10.23 11.19 -1.30
N ALA A 399 -9.70 10.34 -0.44
CA ALA A 399 -9.48 8.93 -0.78
C ALA A 399 -10.78 8.28 -1.28
N GLN A 400 -10.76 7.75 -2.50
CA GLN A 400 -11.85 6.93 -3.05
C GLN A 400 -11.30 5.57 -3.46
N TRP A 401 -11.19 4.69 -2.45
CA TRP A 401 -10.97 3.26 -2.64
C TRP A 401 -12.09 2.65 -3.48
N ARG A 402 -11.73 1.87 -4.50
CA ARG A 402 -12.63 1.21 -5.44
C ARG A 402 -12.07 -0.17 -5.78
N LEU A 403 -12.94 -1.11 -6.15
CA LEU A 403 -12.52 -2.31 -6.85
C LEU A 403 -11.79 -1.90 -8.14
N GLU A 404 -10.55 -2.36 -8.29
CA GLU A 404 -9.73 -2.20 -9.49
C GLU A 404 -10.06 -3.32 -10.47
N TYR A 405 -9.92 -4.57 -10.02
CA TYR A 405 -10.30 -5.76 -10.79
C TYR A 405 -10.63 -6.96 -9.87
N VAL A 406 -11.35 -7.93 -10.44
CA VAL A 406 -11.46 -9.30 -9.91
C VAL A 406 -10.62 -10.20 -10.81
N LEU A 407 -9.70 -11.00 -10.26
CA LEU A 407 -8.71 -11.73 -11.06
C LEU A 407 -9.35 -12.78 -11.99
N THR A 408 -10.41 -13.45 -11.53
CA THR A 408 -11.23 -14.36 -12.34
C THR A 408 -11.92 -13.65 -13.51
N GLU A 409 -12.46 -12.45 -13.29
CA GLU A 409 -13.16 -11.68 -14.33
C GLU A 409 -12.18 -11.03 -15.33
N ALA A 410 -11.08 -10.44 -14.86
CA ALA A 410 -10.09 -9.72 -15.68
C ALA A 410 -9.33 -10.63 -16.66
N PHE A 411 -9.12 -11.90 -16.28
CA PHE A 411 -8.37 -12.88 -17.05
C PHE A 411 -9.21 -14.08 -17.50
N ALA A 412 -10.54 -14.01 -17.36
CA ALA A 412 -11.50 -15.07 -17.70
C ALA A 412 -11.18 -16.45 -17.07
N LEU A 413 -10.63 -16.46 -15.86
CA LEU A 413 -10.24 -17.68 -15.15
C LEU A 413 -11.41 -18.29 -14.38
N LYS A 414 -11.39 -19.63 -14.26
CA LYS A 414 -12.37 -20.41 -13.52
C LYS A 414 -12.25 -20.25 -12.00
N ASP A 415 -11.02 -20.19 -11.50
CA ASP A 415 -10.66 -20.05 -10.09
C ASP A 415 -9.15 -19.73 -9.96
N LEU A 416 -8.69 -19.50 -8.74
CA LEU A 416 -7.26 -19.31 -8.42
C LEU A 416 -6.46 -20.62 -8.26
N SER A 417 -6.85 -21.71 -8.92
CA SER A 417 -6.03 -22.94 -8.89
C SER A 417 -4.69 -22.73 -9.62
N PRO A 418 -3.62 -23.45 -9.24
CA PRO A 418 -2.36 -23.42 -9.97
C PRO A 418 -2.51 -23.76 -11.47
N ALA A 419 -3.51 -24.59 -11.83
CA ALA A 419 -3.82 -24.91 -13.22
C ALA A 419 -4.41 -23.72 -14.00
N SER A 420 -5.39 -23.00 -13.44
CA SER A 420 -5.95 -21.80 -14.09
C SER A 420 -4.94 -20.66 -14.18
N LEU A 421 -4.12 -20.47 -13.15
CA LEU A 421 -3.09 -19.42 -13.15
C LEU A 421 -1.86 -19.79 -14.01
N LEU A 422 -1.59 -21.08 -14.22
CA LEU A 422 -0.66 -21.54 -15.27
C LEU A 422 -1.19 -21.23 -16.67
N SER A 423 -2.50 -21.30 -16.91
CA SER A 423 -3.09 -20.86 -18.18
C SER A 423 -2.82 -19.38 -18.40
N LEU A 424 -3.19 -18.52 -17.44
CA LEU A 424 -2.90 -17.08 -17.50
C LEU A 424 -1.41 -16.81 -17.77
N ALA A 425 -0.51 -17.40 -16.99
CA ALA A 425 0.93 -17.20 -17.16
C ALA A 425 1.45 -17.68 -18.54
N SER A 426 0.75 -18.62 -19.18
CA SER A 426 1.02 -19.04 -20.56
C SER A 426 0.42 -18.05 -21.58
N ASP A 427 -0.77 -17.51 -21.31
CA ASP A 427 -1.43 -16.48 -22.11
C ASP A 427 -0.67 -15.14 -22.10
N LEU A 428 0.25 -14.90 -21.15
CA LEU A 428 1.17 -13.75 -21.18
C LEU A 428 2.24 -13.85 -22.27
N LEU A 429 2.67 -15.07 -22.65
CA LEU A 429 3.84 -15.33 -23.52
C LEU A 429 3.74 -14.76 -24.95
N PRO A 430 2.62 -14.88 -25.69
CA PRO A 430 2.55 -14.44 -27.09
C PRO A 430 2.95 -12.97 -27.24
N PRO A 431 3.74 -12.57 -28.26
CA PRO A 431 4.29 -11.21 -28.37
C PRO A 431 3.25 -10.11 -28.15
N SER A 432 2.15 -10.16 -28.91
CA SER A 432 1.01 -9.22 -28.83
C SER A 432 -0.11 -9.67 -27.87
N SER A 433 0.23 -10.32 -26.76
CA SER A 433 -0.76 -10.76 -25.75
C SER A 433 -1.50 -9.59 -25.11
N LYS A 434 -2.84 -9.63 -25.19
CA LYS A 434 -3.73 -8.74 -24.45
C LYS A 434 -3.71 -9.00 -22.95
N ALA A 435 -3.61 -10.27 -22.53
CA ALA A 435 -3.51 -10.64 -21.12
C ALA A 435 -2.26 -10.02 -20.47
N PHE A 436 -1.14 -9.96 -21.20
CA PHE A 436 0.05 -9.25 -20.72
C PHE A 436 -0.16 -7.74 -20.57
N LEU A 437 -0.87 -7.09 -21.48
CA LEU A 437 -1.17 -5.65 -21.36
C LEU A 437 -2.08 -5.37 -20.14
N THR A 438 -3.09 -6.20 -19.91
CA THR A 438 -3.96 -6.13 -18.71
C THR A 438 -3.14 -6.35 -17.43
N TYR A 439 -2.35 -7.42 -17.37
CA TYR A 439 -1.45 -7.72 -16.24
C TYR A 439 -0.47 -6.56 -15.98
N PHE A 440 0.18 -6.01 -17.00
CA PHE A 440 1.13 -4.92 -16.80
C PHE A 440 0.49 -3.59 -16.38
N ASN A 441 -0.79 -3.35 -16.70
CA ASN A 441 -1.51 -2.19 -16.18
C ASN A 441 -1.79 -2.34 -14.67
N HIS A 442 -2.25 -3.50 -14.22
CA HIS A 442 -2.47 -3.82 -12.81
C HIS A 442 -1.16 -3.94 -12.00
N PHE A 443 -0.08 -4.42 -12.63
CA PHE A 443 1.28 -4.42 -12.05
C PHE A 443 1.70 -3.04 -11.56
N ASN A 444 1.24 -1.98 -12.23
CA ASN A 444 1.46 -0.57 -11.87
C ASN A 444 0.21 0.09 -11.23
N VAL A 445 -0.78 -0.67 -10.75
CA VAL A 445 -2.02 -0.18 -10.09
C VAL A 445 -2.75 0.89 -10.91
N GLU A 446 -2.78 0.70 -12.23
CA GLU A 446 -3.29 1.62 -13.25
C GLU A 446 -2.70 3.05 -13.23
N PHE A 447 -1.57 3.26 -12.52
CA PHE A 447 -0.93 4.56 -12.28
C PHE A 447 -0.77 5.43 -13.54
N ASN A 448 -0.39 4.80 -14.66
CA ASN A 448 -0.25 5.46 -15.95
C ASN A 448 -0.50 4.46 -17.10
N PRO A 449 -1.70 4.45 -17.71
CA PRO A 449 -2.05 3.55 -18.81
C PRO A 449 -1.33 3.86 -20.14
N ARG A 450 -0.34 4.76 -20.13
CA ARG A 450 0.59 4.99 -21.25
C ARG A 450 1.94 4.29 -21.08
N LEU A 451 2.18 3.60 -19.96
CA LEU A 451 3.37 2.77 -19.77
C LEU A 451 3.25 1.51 -20.64
N SER A 452 4.12 1.39 -21.65
CA SER A 452 4.27 0.15 -22.43
C SER A 452 5.43 -0.68 -21.89
N CYS A 453 5.29 -2.01 -22.02
CA CYS A 453 6.32 -2.98 -21.65
C CYS A 453 6.43 -4.00 -22.78
N GLU A 454 7.44 -3.83 -23.62
CA GLU A 454 7.65 -4.60 -24.85
C GLU A 454 9.06 -5.19 -24.90
N GLY A 455 9.26 -6.16 -25.80
CA GLY A 455 10.54 -6.85 -25.98
C GLY A 455 11.12 -7.33 -24.64
N ARG A 456 12.33 -6.85 -24.29
CA ARG A 456 13.02 -7.23 -23.06
C ARG A 456 12.22 -6.96 -21.78
N CYS A 457 11.46 -5.87 -21.68
CA CYS A 457 10.67 -5.58 -20.47
C CYS A 457 9.66 -6.71 -20.22
N LYS A 458 8.96 -7.13 -21.28
CA LYS A 458 8.00 -8.23 -21.22
C LYS A 458 8.66 -9.57 -20.95
N VAL A 459 9.83 -9.84 -21.52
CA VAL A 459 10.59 -11.07 -21.27
C VAL A 459 11.05 -11.15 -19.81
N ASP A 460 11.63 -10.08 -19.28
CA ASP A 460 12.13 -10.03 -17.90
C ASP A 460 10.97 -10.18 -16.88
N GLN A 461 9.80 -9.59 -17.16
CA GLN A 461 8.52 -9.78 -16.44
C GLN A 461 8.01 -11.24 -16.51
N VAL A 462 7.69 -11.73 -17.71
CA VAL A 462 7.01 -13.03 -17.90
C VAL A 462 7.90 -14.20 -17.46
N CYS A 463 9.22 -14.08 -17.57
CA CYS A 463 10.12 -15.11 -17.06
C CYS A 463 10.16 -15.16 -15.53
N ALA A 464 10.03 -14.03 -14.83
CA ALA A 464 9.90 -14.01 -13.37
C ALA A 464 8.57 -14.63 -12.92
N VAL A 465 7.45 -14.22 -13.54
CA VAL A 465 6.10 -14.79 -13.32
C VAL A 465 6.09 -16.32 -13.47
N LEU A 466 6.82 -16.85 -14.46
CA LEU A 466 6.79 -18.27 -14.79
C LEU A 466 7.83 -19.14 -14.05
N ASN A 467 8.86 -18.55 -13.44
CA ASN A 467 10.02 -19.31 -12.95
C ASN A 467 10.62 -18.71 -11.67
N VAL A 468 10.26 -19.30 -10.53
CA VAL A 468 10.82 -18.97 -9.21
C VAL A 468 12.27 -19.47 -9.05
N ALA A 469 12.63 -20.57 -9.72
CA ALA A 469 13.94 -21.21 -9.66
C ALA A 469 14.88 -20.80 -10.81
N GLN A 470 16.17 -20.59 -10.49
CA GLN A 470 17.20 -20.05 -11.38
C GLN A 470 17.24 -20.74 -12.75
N SER A 471 17.26 -22.07 -12.79
CA SER A 471 17.40 -22.79 -14.06
C SER A 471 16.18 -22.64 -14.98
N GLY A 472 14.98 -22.44 -14.44
CA GLY A 472 13.78 -22.15 -15.22
C GLY A 472 13.84 -20.74 -15.82
N TYR A 473 14.21 -19.78 -14.98
CA TYR A 473 14.33 -18.37 -15.36
C TYR A 473 15.36 -18.17 -16.48
N GLU A 474 16.55 -18.76 -16.34
CA GLU A 474 17.60 -18.74 -17.36
C GLU A 474 17.16 -19.36 -18.69
N ARG A 475 16.48 -20.52 -18.66
CA ARG A 475 15.92 -21.14 -19.88
C ARG A 475 14.88 -20.24 -20.54
N CYS A 476 14.00 -19.62 -19.76
CA CYS A 476 12.99 -18.70 -20.28
C CYS A 476 13.64 -17.47 -20.96
N LEU A 477 14.64 -16.87 -20.32
CA LEU A 477 15.40 -15.75 -20.89
C LEU A 477 16.16 -16.13 -22.18
N GLY A 478 16.65 -17.36 -22.29
CA GLY A 478 17.34 -17.86 -23.48
C GLY A 478 16.40 -18.16 -24.65
N LEU A 479 15.24 -18.78 -24.38
CA LEU A 479 14.24 -19.09 -25.40
C LEU A 479 13.65 -17.83 -26.07
N GLN A 480 13.58 -16.72 -25.34
CA GLN A 480 13.12 -15.42 -25.85
C GLN A 480 14.25 -14.56 -26.47
N GLY A 481 15.48 -15.09 -26.59
CA GLY A 481 16.64 -14.38 -27.15
C GLY A 481 16.85 -14.55 -28.66
N HIS A 482 15.94 -15.25 -29.35
CA HIS A 482 16.07 -15.65 -30.76
C HIS A 482 14.84 -15.28 -31.64
N GLY A 483 14.02 -14.33 -31.19
CA GLY A 483 12.86 -13.79 -31.92
C GLY A 483 13.09 -12.38 -32.44
#